data_AF-A0A9P6PUK2-F1
#
_entry.id   AF-A0A9P6PUK2-F1
#
_cell.length_a   1.000
_cell.length_b   1.000
_cell.length_c   1.000
_cell.angle_alpha   90.00
_cell.angle_beta   90.00
_cell.angle_gamma   90.00
#
_symmetry.space_group_name_H-M   'P 1'
#
loop_
_entity.id
_entity.type
_entity.pdbx_description
1 polymer ?
#
loop_
_entity_poly.entity_id
_entity_poly.type
_entity_poly.pdbx_seq_one_letter_code
_entity_poly.pdbx_strand_id
1 'polypeptide(L)'
;MAHYQDVTPTLVKGPPIGSGSYGKVFFGYWNGLPCAIKQISVPSETIEREVALFRNLQYKNITQFYAAFDHTTDNDEKMLLIVMEYAENG
;
A
#
# COMPACT_ATOMS: atom_id res chain seq x y z
N MET A 1 -21.09 -3.66 -27.41
CA MET A 1 -21.13 -3.46 -25.96
C MET A 1 -19.87 -4.09 -25.39
N ALA A 2 -18.93 -3.29 -24.89
CA ALA A 2 -17.68 -3.81 -24.37
C ALA A 2 -17.94 -4.49 -23.02
N HIS A 3 -17.60 -5.77 -22.91
CA HIS A 3 -17.54 -6.46 -21.62
C HIS A 3 -16.38 -5.87 -20.83
N TYR A 4 -16.68 -5.01 -19.85
CA TYR A 4 -15.71 -4.57 -18.86
C TYR A 4 -15.46 -5.78 -17.96
N GLN A 5 -14.39 -6.52 -18.20
CA GLN A 5 -13.93 -7.52 -17.24
C GLN A 5 -13.48 -6.74 -16.00
N ASP A 6 -14.02 -7.09 -14.84
CA ASP A 6 -13.53 -6.61 -13.55
C ASP A 6 -12.09 -7.09 -13.38
N VAL A 7 -11.13 -6.32 -13.91
CA VAL A 7 -9.70 -6.58 -13.72
C VAL A 7 -9.43 -6.30 -12.25
N THR A 8 -9.41 -7.36 -11.44
CA THR A 8 -9.01 -7.25 -10.03
C THR A 8 -7.60 -6.64 -10.01
N PRO A 9 -7.39 -5.52 -9.31
CA PRO A 9 -6.08 -4.89 -9.29
C PRO A 9 -5.06 -5.90 -8.76
N THR A 10 -3.99 -6.12 -9.54
CA THR A 10 -2.95 -7.10 -9.20
C THR A 10 -1.84 -6.40 -8.46
N LEU A 11 -1.64 -6.78 -7.19
CA LEU A 11 -0.54 -6.31 -6.36
C LEU A 11 0.52 -7.40 -6.22
N VAL A 12 1.75 -7.08 -6.60
CA VAL A 12 2.91 -7.97 -6.43
C VAL A 12 3.90 -7.32 -5.46
N LYS A 13 4.13 -7.94 -4.31
CA LYS A 13 5.11 -7.49 -3.32
C LYS A 13 6.49 -8.05 -3.64
N GLY A 14 7.48 -7.17 -3.74
CA GLY A 14 8.88 -7.48 -3.99
C GLY A 14 9.76 -7.33 -2.75
N PRO A 15 11.07 -7.06 -2.92
CA PRO A 15 12.02 -6.99 -1.81
C PRO A 15 11.79 -5.76 -0.91
N PRO A 16 12.21 -5.81 0.36
CA PRO A 16 12.19 -4.65 1.24
C PRO A 16 13.19 -3.58 0.74
N ILE A 17 12.75 -2.33 0.73
CA ILE A 17 13.56 -1.17 0.32
C ILE A 17 13.73 -0.15 1.44
N GLY A 18 13.00 -0.29 2.55
CA GLY A 18 13.15 0.58 3.70
C GLY A 18 12.46 0.04 4.95
N SER A 19 12.85 0.55 6.10
CA SER A 19 12.22 0.25 7.39
C SER A 19 12.20 1.52 8.24
N GLY A 20 11.07 1.80 8.86
CA GLY A 20 10.90 2.90 9.80
C GLY A 20 10.17 2.45 11.06
N SER A 21 9.92 3.40 11.97
CA SER A 21 9.23 3.14 13.25
C SER A 21 7.81 2.58 13.10
N TYR A 22 7.18 2.78 11.93
CA TYR A 22 5.81 2.35 11.65
C TYR A 22 5.72 1.06 10.82
N GLY A 23 6.86 0.49 10.39
CA GLY A 23 6.86 -0.75 9.61
C GLY A 23 7.88 -0.79 8.48
N LYS A 24 7.63 -1.67 7.51
CA LYS A 24 8.54 -1.95 6.38
C LYS A 24 7.96 -1.42 5.08
N VAL A 25 8.83 -0.95 4.21
CA VAL A 25 8.49 -0.56 2.84
C VAL A 25 9.12 -1.55 1.88
N PHE A 26 8.34 -2.03 0.93
CA PHE A 26 8.75 -2.95 -0.11
C PHE A 26 8.63 -2.28 -1.47
N PHE A 27 9.51 -2.63 -2.39
CA PHE A 27 9.26 -2.38 -3.80
C PHE A 27 8.19 -3.37 -4.28
N GLY A 28 7.40 -2.99 -5.28
CA GLY A 28 6.40 -3.87 -5.86
C GLY A 28 5.84 -3.35 -7.16
N TYR A 29 4.79 -4.02 -7.62
CA TYR A 29 4.05 -3.61 -8.80
C TYR A 29 2.55 -3.58 -8.50
N TRP A 30 1.90 -2.47 -8.87
CA TRP A 30 0.44 -2.34 -8.90
C TRP A 30 0.00 -2.27 -10.36
N ASN A 31 -0.80 -3.25 -10.81
CA ASN A 31 -1.24 -3.34 -12.21
C ASN A 31 -0.08 -3.20 -13.22
N GLY A 32 1.07 -3.78 -12.88
CA GLY A 32 2.30 -3.72 -13.71
C GLY A 32 3.10 -2.42 -13.60
N LEU A 33 2.63 -1.40 -12.87
CA LEU A 33 3.39 -0.17 -12.63
C LEU A 33 4.22 -0.29 -11.34
N PRO A 34 5.50 0.15 -11.34
CA PRO A 34 6.32 0.19 -10.15
C PRO A 34 5.64 0.97 -9.02
N CYS A 35 5.65 0.42 -7.81
CA CYS A 35 5.08 1.05 -6.64
C CYS A 35 5.90 0.75 -5.39
N ALA A 36 5.71 1.58 -4.36
CA ALA A 36 6.14 1.27 -3.01
C ALA A 36 4.95 0.72 -2.22
N ILE A 37 5.19 -0.31 -1.42
CA ILE A 37 4.19 -0.97 -0.58
C ILE A 37 4.65 -0.82 0.86
N LYS A 38 3.99 0.05 1.62
CA LYS A 38 4.24 0.22 3.05
C LYS A 38 3.35 -0.74 3.84
N GLN A 39 3.97 -1.68 4.53
CA GLN A 39 3.32 -2.61 5.44
C GLN A 39 3.39 -2.03 6.86
N ILE A 40 2.22 -1.79 7.45
CA ILE A 40 2.07 -1.28 8.80
C ILE A 40 1.34 -2.35 9.62
N SER A 41 1.88 -2.66 10.80
CA SER A 41 1.16 -3.42 11.80
C SER A 41 0.23 -2.46 12.52
N VAL A 42 -1.07 -2.65 12.34
CA VAL A 42 -2.08 -1.77 12.92
C VAL A 42 -2.90 -2.61 13.89
N PRO A 43 -3.12 -2.16 15.14
CA PRO A 43 -4.17 -2.72 15.97
C PRO A 43 -5.50 -2.65 15.21
N SER A 44 -6.32 -3.71 15.22
CA SER A 44 -7.48 -3.82 14.33
C SER A 44 -8.48 -2.67 14.44
N GLU A 45 -8.54 -2.00 15.60
CA GLU A 45 -9.45 -0.88 15.87
C GLU A 45 -9.00 0.45 15.21
N THR A 46 -7.78 0.52 14.69
CA THR A 46 -7.17 1.76 14.16
C THR A 46 -7.05 1.82 12.64
N ILE A 47 -7.33 0.72 11.93
CA ILE A 47 -7.15 0.61 10.47
C ILE A 47 -7.95 1.68 9.71
N GLU A 48 -9.23 1.86 10.05
CA GLU A 48 -10.10 2.82 9.35
C GLU A 48 -9.62 4.27 9.50
N ARG A 49 -9.13 4.65 10.69
CA ARG A 49 -8.60 5.99 10.95
C ARG A 49 -7.33 6.23 10.15
N GLU A 50 -6.45 5.23 10.08
CA GLU A 50 -5.18 5.35 9.37
C GLU A 50 -5.40 5.45 7.87
N VAL A 51 -6.28 4.62 7.29
CA VAL A 51 -6.68 4.74 5.88
C VAL A 51 -7.30 6.11 5.59
N ALA A 52 -8.16 6.62 6.47
CA ALA A 52 -8.75 7.95 6.30
C ALA A 52 -7.70 9.08 6.32
N LEU A 53 -6.71 9.00 7.21
CA LEU A 53 -5.60 9.97 7.26
C LEU A 53 -4.77 9.93 5.98
N PHE A 54 -4.44 8.74 5.47
CA PHE A 54 -3.66 8.59 4.23
C PHE A 54 -4.40 9.10 2.99
N ARG A 55 -5.73 8.92 2.91
CA ARG A 55 -6.54 9.47 1.80
C ARG A 55 -6.54 11.00 1.77
N ASN A 56 -6.42 11.65 2.93
CA ASN A 56 -6.42 13.10 3.05
C ASN A 56 -5.03 13.75 2.84
N LEU A 57 -3.96 12.96 2.71
CA LEU A 57 -2.58 13.44 2.58
C LEU A 57 -2.14 13.76 1.14
N GLN A 58 -3.07 13.88 0.19
CA GLN A 58 -2.78 14.17 -1.23
C GLN A 58 -2.38 15.65 -1.44
N TYR A 59 -1.16 16.02 -1.07
CA TYR A 59 -0.53 17.29 -1.46
C TYR A 59 0.57 17.06 -2.50
N LYS A 60 0.74 18.03 -3.41
CA LYS A 60 1.59 17.98 -4.62
C LYS A 60 3.08 17.59 -4.43
N ASN A 61 3.56 17.47 -3.19
CA ASN A 61 4.94 17.07 -2.85
C ASN A 61 5.01 15.89 -1.85
N ILE A 62 3.91 15.16 -1.66
CA ILE A 62 3.82 13.98 -0.81
C ILE A 62 3.48 12.80 -1.72
N THR A 63 4.27 11.72 -1.64
CA THR A 63 4.16 10.50 -2.45
C THR A 63 2.70 10.11 -2.72
N GLN A 64 2.33 9.98 -4.00
CA GLN A 64 0.94 9.76 -4.39
C GLN A 64 0.42 8.44 -3.79
N PHE A 65 -0.64 8.51 -2.98
CA PHE A 65 -1.37 7.35 -2.48
C PHE A 65 -2.25 6.77 -3.59
N TYR A 66 -2.13 5.47 -3.85
CA TYR A 66 -2.95 4.76 -4.82
C TYR A 66 -4.10 4.03 -4.13
N ALA A 67 -3.81 3.19 -3.14
CA ALA A 67 -4.83 2.53 -2.33
C ALA A 67 -4.27 1.93 -1.04
N ALA A 68 -5.16 1.34 -0.25
CA ALA A 68 -4.83 0.52 0.90
C ALA A 68 -5.58 -0.81 0.86
N PHE A 69 -4.96 -1.87 1.37
CA PHE A 69 -5.54 -3.20 1.49
C PHE A 69 -5.30 -3.77 2.88
N ASP A 70 -6.31 -4.44 3.41
CA ASP A 70 -6.14 -5.31 4.56
C ASP A 70 -5.40 -6.58 4.12
N HIS A 71 -4.41 -6.98 4.92
CA HIS A 71 -3.64 -8.19 4.69
C HIS A 71 -3.48 -8.93 6.01
N THR A 72 -3.86 -10.20 6.02
CA THR A 72 -3.59 -11.09 7.15
C THR A 72 -2.34 -11.90 6.82
N THR A 73 -1.36 -11.87 7.72
CA THR A 73 -0.16 -12.69 7.59
C THR A 73 -0.44 -14.15 7.92
N ASP A 74 0.51 -15.05 7.63
CA ASP A 74 0.39 -16.48 7.97
C ASP A 74 0.20 -16.74 9.48
N ASN A 75 0.59 -15.79 10.34
CA ASN A 75 0.42 -15.85 11.79
C ASN A 75 -0.92 -15.24 12.28
N ASP A 76 -1.88 -15.00 11.38
CA ASP A 76 -3.18 -14.35 11.66
C ASP A 76 -3.08 -12.89 12.15
N GLU A 77 -1.91 -12.25 11.97
CA GLU A 77 -1.74 -10.84 12.28
C GLU A 77 -2.30 -9.96 11.16
N LYS A 78 -3.18 -9.02 11.53
CA LYS A 78 -3.73 -8.03 10.60
C LYS A 78 -2.70 -6.93 10.32
N MET A 79 -2.52 -6.64 9.06
CA MET A 79 -1.61 -5.64 8.54
C MET A 79 -2.35 -4.76 7.53
N LEU A 80 -1.97 -3.50 7.47
CA LEU A 80 -2.39 -2.59 6.41
C LEU A 80 -1.28 -2.49 5.38
N LEU A 81 -1.60 -2.77 4.12
CA LEU A 81 -0.73 -2.54 2.98
C LEU A 81 -1.15 -1.24 2.30
N ILE A 82 -0.28 -0.24 2.33
CA ILE A 82 -0.48 1.03 1.64
C ILE A 82 0.33 1.00 0.37
N VAL A 83 -0.33 1.24 -0.76
CA VAL A 83 0.31 1.28 -2.06
C VAL A 83 0.43 2.72 -2.51
N MET A 84 1.65 3.11 -2.85
CA MET A 84 2.02 4.47 -3.16
C MET A 84 3.01 4.50 -4.34
N GLU A 85 3.18 5.68 -4.92
CA GLU A 85 4.18 5.94 -5.93
C GLU A 85 5.58 5.48 -5.48
N TYR A 86 6.31 4.85 -6.39
CA TYR A 86 7.73 4.56 -6.16
C TYR A 86 8.57 5.75 -6.58
N ALA A 87 9.20 6.42 -5.62
CA ALA A 87 10.16 7.48 -5.89
C ALA A 87 11.54 6.87 -6.18
N GLU A 88 11.88 6.72 -7.47
CA GLU A 88 13.14 6.08 -7.91
C GLU A 88 14.41 6.74 -7.35
N ASN A 89 14.33 8.02 -6.97
CA ASN A 89 15.48 8.82 -6.55
C ASN A 89 15.56 9.15 -5.06
N GLY A 90 14.60 8.70 -4.23
CA GLY A 90 14.63 8.87 -2.78
C GLY A 90 14.81 10.31 -2.29
#